data_AF-A0A1U7GQH1-F1
#
_entry.id   AF-A0A1U7GQH1-F1
#
_cell.length_a   1.000
_cell.length_b   1.000
_cell.length_c   1.000
_cell.angle_alpha   90.00
_cell.angle_beta   90.00
_cell.angle_gamma   90.00
#
_symmetry.space_group_name_H-M   'P 1'
#
loop_
_entity.id
_entity.type
_entity.pdbx_description
1 polymer ?
#
loop_
_entity_poly.entity_id
_entity_poly.type
_entity_poly.pdbx_seq_one_letter_code
_entity_poly.pdbx_strand_id
1 'polypeptide(L)'
;MACTVVVASAGCRSPFHSFADVARPGAPEAVATIDRKDVTESAPAVAAASQAPRPADAPPATADEPAGPAATPLLDAALRRAEAAEEAQREVIREAQAAIRRPAAETKPEPEPAPQVAAEETPAPAPEPPAPTGLEIQATITPPVEPTPPPAPEAVTPPAQAPTDEPRSDPAVRPASAEVEVDPAREEIDEDTIPPLPGFVTDEEPPTPAMATEPTPEAPAVVEAPDSPPMNKEEMAAGLTIDAVRLCRKILDFGSYEPLKDRTLRPGRSALVYCELGGLEYRPEGDEFVAKVATRVELVRPADGEKVWEVADSAVDRRPARRRDVYVGTMVTLPDSVAPGEYTLRLHQADATSGSTASAEIPVTIAR
;
A
#
# COMPACT_ATOMS: atom_id res chain seq x y z
N MET A 1 16.55 -13.57 45.59
CA MET A 1 16.09 -12.35 44.89
C MET A 1 16.64 -12.41 43.48
N ALA A 2 15.82 -12.76 42.50
CA ALA A 2 16.20 -12.76 41.10
C ALA A 2 15.61 -11.50 40.46
N CYS A 3 16.48 -10.59 39.99
CA CYS A 3 16.09 -9.42 39.23
C CYS A 3 15.95 -9.82 37.76
N THR A 4 14.71 -9.92 37.29
CA THR A 4 14.39 -10.05 35.87
C THR A 4 14.50 -8.67 35.22
N VAL A 5 15.51 -8.47 34.38
CA VAL A 5 15.64 -7.25 33.56
C VAL A 5 14.75 -7.42 32.33
N VAL A 6 13.68 -6.64 32.27
CA VAL A 6 12.82 -6.51 31.08
C VAL A 6 13.49 -5.50 30.15
N VAL A 7 14.06 -5.97 29.05
CA VAL A 7 14.53 -5.11 27.95
C VAL A 7 13.31 -4.74 27.12
N ALA A 8 12.79 -3.52 27.33
CA ALA A 8 11.79 -2.94 26.45
C ALA A 8 12.47 -2.51 25.14
N SER A 9 12.38 -3.33 24.10
CA SER A 9 12.71 -2.89 22.75
C SER A 9 11.63 -1.88 22.30
N ALA A 10 11.99 -0.60 22.24
CA ALA A 10 11.18 0.43 21.59
C ALA A 10 11.18 0.16 20.07
N GLY A 11 10.36 -0.80 19.65
CA GLY A 11 10.16 -1.10 18.23
C GLY A 11 9.55 0.12 17.56
N CYS A 12 10.29 0.74 16.65
CA CYS A 12 9.78 1.75 15.74
C CYS A 12 8.72 1.11 14.82
N ARG A 13 7.49 0.97 15.30
CA ARG A 13 6.37 0.60 14.44
C ARG A 13 6.10 1.78 13.52
N SER A 14 6.39 1.58 12.24
CA SER A 14 6.07 2.53 11.19
C SER A 14 4.54 2.74 11.14
N PRO A 15 4.04 3.98 11.16
CA PRO A 15 2.60 4.27 11.06
C PRO A 15 2.02 3.90 9.69
N PHE A 16 2.87 3.55 8.72
CA PHE A 16 2.48 3.09 7.38
C PHE A 16 1.94 1.67 7.32
N HIS A 17 1.96 0.92 8.42
CA HIS A 17 1.21 -0.32 8.56
C HIS A 17 -0.19 -0.05 9.10
N SER A 18 -0.92 0.88 8.49
CA SER A 18 -2.37 0.90 8.66
C SER A 18 -2.91 -0.27 7.87
N PHE A 19 -2.98 -1.45 8.50
CA PHE A 19 -4.03 -2.38 8.13
C PHE A 19 -5.32 -1.62 8.43
N ALA A 20 -5.84 -0.91 7.44
CA ALA A 20 -7.24 -0.50 7.48
C ALA A 20 -7.97 -1.76 7.91
N ASP A 21 -8.71 -1.67 9.02
CA ASP A 21 -9.63 -2.71 9.46
C ASP A 21 -10.65 -2.80 8.34
N VAL A 22 -10.32 -3.56 7.29
CA VAL A 22 -11.17 -3.80 6.14
C VAL A 22 -12.27 -4.64 6.71
N ALA A 23 -13.35 -3.97 7.11
CA ALA A 23 -14.62 -4.59 7.42
C ALA A 23 -14.86 -5.66 6.35
N ARG A 24 -15.10 -6.90 6.79
CA ARG A 24 -15.50 -8.01 5.91
C ARG A 24 -16.47 -7.47 4.85
N PRO A 25 -16.29 -7.79 3.56
CA PRO A 25 -17.22 -7.34 2.53
C PRO A 25 -18.63 -7.82 2.88
N GLY A 26 -19.45 -6.91 3.40
CA GLY A 26 -20.89 -7.05 3.41
C GLY A 26 -21.38 -7.01 1.97
N ALA A 27 -22.45 -7.76 1.69
CA ALA A 27 -23.08 -7.93 0.38
C ALA A 27 -23.14 -6.63 -0.46
N PRO A 28 -23.04 -6.73 -1.80
CA PRO A 28 -23.00 -5.56 -2.66
C PRO A 28 -24.30 -4.75 -2.54
N GLU A 29 -24.20 -3.56 -1.95
CA GLU A 29 -25.25 -2.55 -2.01
C GLU A 29 -25.26 -1.96 -3.43
N ALA A 30 -26.44 -1.92 -4.05
CA ALA A 30 -26.62 -1.53 -5.44
C ALA A 30 -26.15 -0.10 -5.67
N VAL A 31 -25.08 0.07 -6.46
CA VAL A 31 -24.63 1.37 -6.93
C VAL A 31 -25.61 1.88 -8.00
N ALA A 32 -26.10 3.09 -7.78
CA ALA A 32 -27.05 3.78 -8.64
C ALA A 32 -26.54 3.89 -10.09
N THR A 33 -27.42 3.49 -11.02
CA THR A 33 -27.27 3.63 -12.47
C THR A 33 -27.11 5.11 -12.84
N ILE A 34 -25.94 5.50 -13.35
CA ILE A 34 -25.76 6.77 -14.05
C ILE A 34 -26.21 6.56 -15.50
N ASP A 35 -27.26 7.28 -15.89
CA ASP A 35 -27.86 7.28 -17.21
C ASP A 35 -26.85 7.81 -18.25
N ARG A 36 -26.43 6.93 -19.15
CA ARG A 36 -25.42 7.19 -20.19
C ARG A 36 -26.13 7.60 -21.48
N LYS A 37 -26.81 8.75 -21.46
CA LYS A 37 -27.13 9.51 -22.67
C LYS A 37 -26.07 10.60 -22.82
N ASP A 38 -25.60 10.81 -24.04
CA ASP A 38 -24.52 11.73 -24.43
C ASP A 38 -23.08 11.20 -24.30
N VAL A 39 -22.78 10.13 -25.05
CA VAL A 39 -21.44 9.99 -25.65
C VAL A 39 -21.62 9.71 -27.13
N THR A 40 -21.30 10.71 -27.94
CA THR A 40 -21.33 10.68 -29.40
C THR A 40 -20.25 9.74 -29.93
N GLU A 41 -20.72 8.73 -30.65
CA GLU A 41 -19.96 7.74 -31.40
C GLU A 41 -19.15 8.40 -32.53
N SER A 42 -17.86 8.11 -32.61
CA SER A 42 -17.03 8.39 -33.79
C SER A 42 -15.94 7.33 -33.91
N ALA A 43 -16.18 6.37 -34.79
CA ALA A 43 -15.20 5.37 -35.22
C ALA A 43 -14.29 5.94 -36.31
N PRO A 44 -13.11 5.33 -36.52
CA PRO A 44 -12.79 4.92 -37.88
C PRO A 44 -12.32 3.48 -37.98
N ALA A 45 -12.83 2.81 -39.02
CA ALA A 45 -12.38 1.52 -39.51
C ALA A 45 -10.96 1.62 -40.07
N VAL A 46 -10.09 0.69 -39.71
CA VAL A 46 -8.80 0.47 -40.40
C VAL A 46 -8.71 -0.99 -40.82
N ALA A 47 -8.55 -1.16 -42.12
CA ALA A 47 -8.53 -2.42 -42.84
C ALA A 47 -7.24 -3.22 -42.57
N ALA A 48 -7.42 -4.54 -42.55
CA ALA A 48 -6.35 -5.53 -42.52
C ALA A 48 -5.56 -5.53 -43.84
N ALA A 49 -4.23 -5.57 -43.75
CA ALA A 49 -3.37 -5.96 -44.86
C ALA A 49 -2.39 -7.05 -44.38
N SER A 50 -2.60 -8.23 -44.95
CA SER A 50 -1.80 -9.44 -44.82
C SER A 50 -0.51 -9.30 -45.63
N GLN A 51 0.66 -9.57 -45.03
CA GLN A 51 1.94 -9.69 -45.74
C GLN A 51 2.42 -11.14 -45.74
N ALA A 52 2.59 -11.69 -46.95
CA ALA A 52 3.31 -12.93 -47.23
C ALA A 52 4.79 -12.61 -47.62
N PRO A 53 5.71 -13.57 -47.50
CA PRO A 53 7.15 -13.32 -47.64
C PRO A 53 7.58 -13.34 -49.11
N ARG A 54 8.63 -12.57 -49.46
CA ARG A 54 9.31 -12.68 -50.76
C ARG A 54 10.84 -12.71 -50.62
N PRO A 55 11.52 -13.39 -51.57
CA PRO A 55 12.85 -13.95 -51.41
C PRO A 55 13.99 -13.00 -51.84
N ALA A 56 15.20 -13.47 -51.53
CA ALA A 56 16.50 -12.88 -51.81
C ALA A 56 16.89 -12.79 -53.29
N ASP A 57 17.96 -12.00 -53.51
CA ASP A 57 18.82 -11.80 -54.67
C ASP A 57 18.40 -10.82 -55.78
N ALA A 58 19.01 -9.61 -55.74
CA ALA A 58 19.41 -8.83 -56.91
C ALA A 58 20.55 -7.81 -56.57
N PRO A 59 21.49 -7.54 -57.50
CA PRO A 59 22.78 -6.85 -57.28
C PRO A 59 22.70 -5.30 -57.26
N PRO A 60 23.79 -4.60 -56.84
CA PRO A 60 23.76 -3.18 -56.47
C PRO A 60 23.73 -2.25 -57.70
N ALA A 61 22.68 -1.43 -57.78
CA ALA A 61 22.58 -0.32 -58.72
C ALA A 61 22.90 1.01 -58.02
N THR A 62 23.82 1.71 -58.67
CA THR A 62 24.27 3.10 -58.57
C THR A 62 23.38 4.11 -57.83
N ALA A 63 24.06 4.93 -57.04
CA ALA A 63 23.58 6.09 -56.30
C ALA A 63 22.76 7.06 -57.15
N ASP A 64 21.48 7.17 -56.79
CA ASP A 64 20.67 8.36 -57.02
C ASP A 64 20.22 8.82 -55.63
N GLU A 65 20.53 10.07 -55.29
CA GLU A 65 20.23 10.70 -54.01
C GLU A 65 18.70 10.80 -53.85
N PRO A 66 18.08 10.02 -52.95
CA PRO A 66 16.62 10.00 -52.85
C PRO A 66 16.16 11.33 -52.28
N ALA A 67 15.40 12.08 -53.08
CA ALA A 67 14.62 13.22 -52.62
C ALA A 67 13.85 12.81 -51.36
N GLY A 68 14.24 13.41 -50.23
CA GLY A 68 13.71 13.06 -48.92
C GLY A 68 12.19 13.10 -48.89
N PRO A 69 11.54 12.21 -48.11
CA PRO A 69 10.09 12.14 -48.05
C PRO A 69 9.52 13.51 -47.70
N ALA A 70 8.71 14.06 -48.60
CA ALA A 70 8.03 15.33 -48.38
C ALA A 70 7.22 15.23 -47.08
N ALA A 71 7.51 16.14 -46.15
CA ALA A 71 6.87 16.20 -44.84
C ALA A 71 5.35 16.17 -45.00
N THR A 72 4.69 15.19 -44.37
CA THR A 72 3.24 15.03 -44.43
C THR A 72 2.59 16.17 -43.64
N PRO A 73 1.89 17.13 -44.28
CA PRO A 73 1.35 18.33 -43.63
C PRO A 73 0.31 18.02 -42.52
N LEU A 74 -0.23 16.79 -42.50
CA LEU A 74 -1.11 16.32 -41.45
C LEU A 74 -0.41 16.11 -40.10
N LEU A 75 0.86 15.68 -40.11
CA LEU A 75 1.61 15.45 -38.87
C LEU A 75 1.94 16.78 -38.19
N ASP A 76 2.38 17.78 -38.95
CA ASP A 76 2.70 19.10 -38.43
C ASP A 76 1.47 19.81 -37.86
N ALA A 77 0.30 19.64 -38.51
CA ALA A 77 -0.96 20.18 -38.02
C ALA A 77 -1.47 19.45 -36.77
N ALA A 78 -1.14 18.17 -36.59
CA ALA A 78 -1.44 17.43 -35.37
C ALA A 78 -0.51 17.85 -34.23
N LEU A 79 0.78 17.99 -34.50
CA LEU A 79 1.78 18.41 -33.51
C LEU A 79 1.49 19.82 -32.97
N ARG A 80 1.17 20.80 -33.85
CA ARG A 80 0.76 22.14 -33.40
C ARG A 80 -0.51 22.15 -32.55
N ARG A 81 -1.46 21.24 -32.82
CA ARG A 81 -2.67 21.10 -31.99
C ARG A 81 -2.35 20.51 -30.62
N ALA A 82 -1.42 19.57 -30.55
CA ALA A 82 -0.95 19.00 -29.28
C ALA A 82 -0.21 20.05 -28.44
N GLU A 83 0.70 20.81 -29.05
CA GLU A 83 1.44 21.89 -28.38
C GLU A 83 0.50 22.98 -27.85
N ALA A 84 -0.49 23.41 -28.65
CA ALA A 84 -1.48 24.40 -28.20
C ALA A 84 -2.36 23.89 -27.05
N ALA A 85 -2.69 22.59 -27.03
CA ALA A 85 -3.45 21.99 -25.93
C ALA A 85 -2.63 21.92 -24.63
N GLU A 86 -1.34 21.60 -24.72
CA GLU A 86 -0.43 21.61 -23.56
C GLU A 86 -0.26 23.02 -23.00
N GLU A 87 -0.13 24.04 -23.86
CA GLU A 87 0.01 25.43 -23.42
C GLU A 87 -1.26 25.93 -22.71
N ALA A 88 -2.45 25.60 -23.22
CA ALA A 88 -3.72 25.90 -22.57
C ALA A 88 -3.84 25.22 -21.19
N GLN A 89 -3.42 23.96 -21.07
CA GLN A 89 -3.43 23.24 -19.79
C GLN A 89 -2.46 23.86 -18.79
N ARG A 90 -1.27 24.28 -19.23
CA ARG A 90 -0.29 25.00 -18.38
C ARG A 90 -0.85 26.33 -17.90
N GLU A 91 -1.61 27.05 -18.72
CA GLU A 91 -2.23 28.32 -18.33
C GLU A 91 -3.30 28.11 -17.24
N VAL A 92 -4.15 27.09 -17.38
CA VAL A 92 -5.15 26.73 -16.36
C VAL A 92 -4.49 26.38 -15.02
N ILE A 93 -3.42 25.58 -15.04
CA ILE A 93 -2.67 25.21 -13.82
C ILE A 93 -2.04 26.47 -13.19
N ARG A 94 -1.46 27.36 -14.00
CA ARG A 94 -0.87 28.61 -13.52
C ARG A 94 -1.92 29.52 -12.88
N GLU A 95 -3.10 29.65 -13.48
CA GLU A 95 -4.21 30.44 -12.93
C GLU A 95 -4.72 29.86 -11.60
N ALA A 96 -4.89 28.54 -11.53
CA ALA A 96 -5.27 27.85 -10.30
C ALA A 96 -4.24 28.06 -9.17
N GLN A 97 -2.94 27.95 -9.48
CA GLN A 97 -1.88 28.22 -8.51
C GLN A 97 -1.83 29.70 -8.09
N ALA A 98 -2.10 30.63 -9.00
CA ALA A 98 -2.20 32.05 -8.67
C ALA A 98 -3.41 32.36 -7.78
N ALA A 99 -4.53 31.67 -7.96
CA ALA A 99 -5.71 31.79 -7.10
C ALA A 99 -5.42 31.29 -5.67
N ILE A 100 -4.67 30.20 -5.52
CA ILE A 100 -4.25 29.68 -4.20
C ILE A 100 -3.26 30.64 -3.52
N ARG A 101 -2.36 31.26 -4.30
CA ARG A 101 -1.37 32.20 -3.78
C ARG A 101 -1.92 33.60 -3.50
N ARG A 102 -3.14 33.94 -3.92
CA ARG A 102 -3.75 35.21 -3.51
C ARG A 102 -3.86 35.17 -1.98
N PRO A 103 -3.07 35.97 -1.24
CA PRO A 103 -3.26 36.07 0.20
C PRO A 103 -4.72 36.48 0.38
N ALA A 104 -5.43 35.78 1.27
CA ALA A 104 -6.76 36.19 1.68
C ALA A 104 -6.63 37.64 2.15
N ALA A 105 -6.94 38.59 1.25
CA ALA A 105 -6.93 39.99 1.57
C ALA A 105 -7.87 40.09 2.76
N GLU A 106 -7.31 40.47 3.91
CA GLU A 106 -8.02 40.60 5.18
C GLU A 106 -9.35 41.28 4.89
N THR A 107 -10.42 40.49 4.87
CA THR A 107 -11.77 40.99 5.06
C THR A 107 -11.75 41.43 6.51
N LYS A 108 -11.28 42.66 6.72
CA LYS A 108 -11.36 43.36 8.00
C LYS A 108 -12.80 43.19 8.45
N PRO A 109 -13.07 42.45 9.53
CA PRO A 109 -14.44 42.21 9.96
C PRO A 109 -15.09 43.58 10.14
N GLU A 110 -16.13 43.82 9.34
CA GLU A 110 -16.98 44.97 9.49
C GLU A 110 -17.48 44.93 10.94
N PRO A 111 -17.27 46.00 11.74
CA PRO A 111 -17.58 45.98 13.15
C PRO A 111 -19.06 45.69 13.32
N GLU A 112 -19.38 44.56 13.94
CA GLU A 112 -20.75 44.23 14.33
C GLU A 112 -21.36 45.43 15.07
N PRO A 113 -22.58 45.87 14.69
CA PRO A 113 -23.26 46.92 15.41
C PRO A 113 -23.46 46.47 16.86
N ALA A 114 -22.96 47.30 17.79
CA ALA A 114 -23.00 47.03 19.22
C ALA A 114 -24.39 46.54 19.66
N PRO A 115 -24.46 45.48 20.49
CA PRO A 115 -25.72 45.00 21.02
C PRO A 115 -26.36 46.11 21.84
N GLN A 116 -27.57 46.49 21.45
CA GLN A 116 -28.39 47.41 22.22
C GLN A 116 -28.65 46.78 23.58
N VAL A 117 -28.23 47.50 24.63
CA VAL A 117 -28.46 47.18 26.03
C VAL A 117 -29.96 47.18 26.28
N ALA A 118 -30.58 46.01 26.20
CA ALA A 118 -31.89 45.75 26.75
C ALA A 118 -31.75 45.60 28.26
N ALA A 119 -32.66 46.27 28.98
CA ALA A 119 -32.64 46.49 30.42
C ALA A 119 -32.53 45.19 31.24
N GLU A 120 -31.82 45.32 32.37
CA GLU A 120 -31.76 44.37 33.47
C GLU A 120 -33.16 43.92 33.91
N GLU A 121 -33.49 42.66 33.64
CA GLU A 121 -34.37 41.88 34.51
C GLU A 121 -33.48 41.00 35.40
N THR A 122 -33.52 41.31 36.68
CA THR A 122 -32.80 40.62 37.76
C THR A 122 -33.18 39.13 37.79
N PRO A 123 -32.27 38.18 37.54
CA PRO A 123 -32.57 36.78 37.72
C PRO A 123 -32.54 36.41 39.21
N ALA A 124 -33.59 35.72 39.65
CA ALA A 124 -33.72 35.17 40.99
C ALA A 124 -32.55 34.21 41.33
N PRO A 125 -32.17 34.08 42.62
CA PRO A 125 -31.05 33.26 43.04
C PRO A 125 -31.28 31.78 42.69
N ALA A 126 -30.30 31.20 42.01
CA ALA A 126 -30.27 29.78 41.66
C ALA A 126 -30.20 28.91 42.93
N PRO A 127 -30.94 27.79 43.00
CA PRO A 127 -30.87 26.86 44.11
C PRO A 127 -29.52 26.12 44.13
N GLU A 128 -28.98 26.01 45.34
CA GLU A 128 -27.75 25.31 45.71
C GLU A 128 -27.77 23.84 45.22
N PRO A 129 -26.71 23.34 44.56
CA PRO A 129 -26.64 21.94 44.16
C PRO A 129 -26.48 21.05 45.40
N PRO A 130 -27.29 19.99 45.57
CA PRO A 130 -27.13 19.07 46.68
C PRO A 130 -25.82 18.28 46.55
N ALA A 131 -25.19 18.07 47.71
CA ALA A 131 -23.96 17.29 47.86
C ALA A 131 -24.09 15.88 47.24
N PRO A 132 -23.01 15.31 46.68
CA PRO A 132 -23.03 13.96 46.17
C PRO A 132 -23.14 12.96 47.32
N THR A 133 -24.33 12.38 47.49
CA THR A 133 -24.56 11.22 48.34
C THR A 133 -23.78 10.03 47.79
N GLY A 134 -23.00 9.39 48.67
CA GLY A 134 -22.19 8.23 48.34
C GLY A 134 -22.98 7.11 47.67
N LEU A 135 -22.57 6.75 46.46
CA LEU A 135 -22.95 5.51 45.81
C LEU A 135 -22.13 4.38 46.45
N GLU A 136 -22.73 3.69 47.41
CA GLU A 136 -22.31 2.33 47.77
C GLU A 136 -22.54 1.42 46.55
N ILE A 137 -21.46 1.09 45.86
CA ILE A 137 -21.46 0.05 44.83
C ILE A 137 -21.44 -1.29 45.56
N GLN A 138 -22.61 -1.88 45.81
CA GLN A 138 -22.71 -3.30 46.16
C GLN A 138 -22.30 -4.12 44.93
N ALA A 139 -21.08 -4.63 44.95
CA ALA A 139 -20.60 -5.63 44.00
C ALA A 139 -21.28 -6.97 44.30
N THR A 140 -22.43 -7.22 43.66
CA THR A 140 -23.00 -8.56 43.54
C THR A 140 -22.12 -9.35 42.57
N ILE A 141 -21.22 -10.15 43.13
CA ILE A 141 -20.44 -11.15 42.40
C ILE A 141 -21.41 -12.27 42.02
N THR A 142 -21.94 -12.20 40.81
CA THR A 142 -22.65 -13.34 40.19
C THR A 142 -21.59 -14.38 39.79
N PRO A 143 -21.71 -15.65 40.23
CA PRO A 143 -20.76 -16.68 39.83
C PRO A 143 -20.79 -16.90 38.31
N PRO A 144 -19.64 -17.27 37.71
CA PRO A 144 -19.55 -17.49 36.27
C PRO A 144 -20.49 -18.64 35.88
N VAL A 145 -21.43 -18.33 34.99
CA VAL A 145 -22.26 -19.34 34.33
C VAL A 145 -21.34 -20.12 33.40
N GLU A 146 -21.10 -21.37 33.75
CA GLU A 146 -20.38 -22.35 32.95
C GLU A 146 -21.08 -22.48 31.58
N PRO A 147 -20.36 -22.29 30.45
CA PRO A 147 -20.98 -22.32 29.14
C PRO A 147 -21.47 -23.73 28.84
N THR A 148 -22.79 -23.91 28.83
CA THR A 148 -23.45 -25.12 28.35
C THR A 148 -22.96 -25.42 26.93
N PRO A 149 -22.42 -26.63 26.66
CA PRO A 149 -21.99 -27.00 25.33
C PRO A 149 -23.18 -26.94 24.35
N PRO A 150 -22.97 -26.46 23.11
CA PRO A 150 -24.03 -26.43 22.12
C PRO A 150 -24.55 -27.86 21.88
N PRO A 151 -25.88 -28.04 21.69
CA PRO A 151 -26.45 -29.34 21.41
C PRO A 151 -25.81 -29.91 20.14
N ALA A 152 -25.43 -31.18 20.22
CA ALA A 152 -24.90 -31.93 19.08
C ALA A 152 -25.85 -31.79 17.88
N PRO A 153 -25.35 -31.58 16.66
CA PRO A 153 -26.19 -31.49 15.48
C PRO A 153 -26.95 -32.82 15.33
N GLU A 154 -28.28 -32.73 15.40
CA GLU A 154 -29.15 -33.86 15.08
C GLU A 154 -28.82 -34.34 13.66
N ALA A 155 -28.58 -35.63 13.53
CA ALA A 155 -28.35 -36.30 12.26
C ALA A 155 -29.57 -36.13 11.36
N VAL A 156 -29.53 -35.12 10.48
CA VAL A 156 -30.47 -34.98 9.38
C VAL A 156 -30.26 -36.20 8.48
N THR A 157 -31.22 -37.10 8.55
CA THR A 157 -31.29 -38.26 7.66
C THR A 157 -31.49 -37.74 6.23
N PRO A 158 -30.60 -38.07 5.28
CA PRO A 158 -30.78 -37.62 3.90
C PRO A 158 -32.06 -38.24 3.32
N PRO A 159 -32.88 -37.46 2.61
CA PRO A 159 -34.05 -38.01 1.92
C PRO A 159 -33.59 -39.03 0.86
N ALA A 160 -34.30 -40.15 0.83
CA ALA A 160 -34.10 -41.24 -0.11
C ALA A 160 -34.03 -40.71 -1.55
N GLN A 161 -32.91 -40.98 -2.21
CA GLN A 161 -32.73 -40.72 -3.64
C GLN A 161 -33.73 -41.56 -4.43
N ALA A 162 -34.57 -40.89 -5.21
CA ALA A 162 -35.35 -41.53 -6.27
C ALA A 162 -34.40 -42.06 -7.37
N PRO A 163 -34.73 -43.19 -8.01
CA PRO A 163 -33.88 -43.76 -9.05
C PRO A 163 -34.13 -43.07 -10.40
N THR A 164 -33.17 -43.24 -11.31
CA THR A 164 -33.26 -43.05 -12.78
C THR A 164 -32.92 -41.61 -13.21
N ASP A 165 -31.90 -41.34 -14.02
CA ASP A 165 -31.72 -41.86 -15.38
C ASP A 165 -30.23 -41.77 -15.80
N GLU A 166 -29.69 -42.85 -16.35
CA GLU A 166 -28.31 -42.92 -16.85
C GLU A 166 -28.22 -42.35 -18.27
N PRO A 167 -27.34 -41.37 -18.55
CA PRO A 167 -26.91 -41.14 -19.91
C PRO A 167 -25.89 -42.22 -20.31
N ARG A 168 -26.31 -43.06 -21.26
CA ARG A 168 -25.44 -43.96 -22.06
C ARG A 168 -24.11 -43.29 -22.39
N SER A 169 -23.04 -43.84 -21.83
CA SER A 169 -21.67 -43.53 -22.24
C SER A 169 -21.22 -44.50 -23.32
N ASP A 170 -20.78 -43.92 -24.44
CA ASP A 170 -20.25 -44.54 -25.64
C ASP A 170 -18.83 -45.10 -25.36
N PRO A 171 -18.54 -46.39 -25.60
CA PRO A 171 -17.25 -46.99 -25.26
C PRO A 171 -16.25 -46.84 -26.43
N ALA A 172 -15.67 -45.64 -26.63
CA ALA A 172 -14.69 -45.48 -27.70
C ALA A 172 -13.66 -44.35 -27.55
N VAL A 173 -13.19 -43.97 -26.35
CA VAL A 173 -11.95 -43.16 -26.25
C VAL A 173 -11.18 -43.50 -24.98
N ARG A 174 -10.12 -44.30 -25.12
CA ARG A 174 -9.03 -44.42 -24.14
C ARG A 174 -7.99 -43.33 -24.44
N PRO A 175 -7.62 -42.50 -23.46
CA PRO A 175 -6.24 -42.04 -23.34
C PRO A 175 -5.58 -42.70 -22.13
N ALA A 176 -4.34 -43.14 -22.36
CA ALA A 176 -3.47 -43.80 -21.41
C ALA A 176 -3.23 -42.93 -20.17
N SER A 177 -3.64 -43.44 -19.01
CA SER A 177 -3.06 -43.03 -17.72
C SER A 177 -1.92 -43.98 -17.42
N ALA A 178 -0.71 -43.44 -17.35
CA ALA A 178 0.43 -44.12 -16.77
C ALA A 178 0.23 -44.14 -15.25
N GLU A 179 -0.11 -45.32 -14.73
CA GLU A 179 -0.05 -45.62 -13.31
C GLU A 179 1.43 -45.65 -12.91
N VAL A 180 1.87 -44.63 -12.16
CA VAL A 180 3.10 -44.70 -11.38
C VAL A 180 2.69 -45.21 -10.01
N GLU A 181 2.89 -46.51 -9.84
CA GLU A 181 2.83 -47.23 -8.58
C GLU A 181 3.97 -46.70 -7.68
N VAL A 182 3.63 -45.83 -6.72
CA VAL A 182 4.57 -45.36 -5.70
C VAL A 182 4.51 -46.33 -4.53
N ASP A 183 5.56 -47.15 -4.44
CA ASP A 183 5.90 -48.09 -3.39
C ASP A 183 6.04 -47.37 -2.02
N PRO A 184 5.24 -47.70 -0.99
CA PRO A 184 5.41 -47.16 0.35
C PRO A 184 6.48 -47.95 1.11
N ALA A 185 7.72 -47.91 0.64
CA ALA A 185 8.88 -48.34 1.40
C ALA A 185 9.25 -47.24 2.41
N ARG A 186 8.68 -47.40 3.59
CA ARG A 186 8.96 -46.71 4.84
C ARG A 186 10.43 -46.94 5.23
N GLU A 187 11.32 -46.05 4.83
CA GLU A 187 12.66 -45.95 5.44
C GLU A 187 12.51 -45.33 6.83
N GLU A 188 12.67 -46.18 7.84
CA GLU A 188 12.96 -45.77 9.21
C GLU A 188 14.28 -44.99 9.19
N ILE A 189 14.19 -43.69 9.44
CA ILE A 189 15.36 -42.84 9.61
C ILE A 189 15.90 -43.12 11.01
N ASP A 190 16.99 -43.87 11.05
CA ASP A 190 17.77 -44.24 12.23
C ASP A 190 18.28 -42.95 12.93
N GLU A 191 17.86 -42.74 14.18
CA GLU A 191 18.07 -41.51 14.97
C GLU A 191 19.46 -41.45 15.64
N ASP A 192 20.44 -42.24 15.17
CA ASP A 192 21.67 -42.54 15.94
C ASP A 192 23.01 -42.19 15.25
N THR A 193 23.02 -41.35 14.20
CA THR A 193 24.28 -40.90 13.58
C THR A 193 24.40 -39.38 13.51
N ILE A 194 24.50 -38.75 14.67
CA ILE A 194 25.09 -37.40 14.79
C ILE A 194 26.59 -37.57 15.06
N PRO A 195 27.50 -37.21 14.13
CA PRO A 195 28.92 -37.24 14.42
C PRO A 195 29.28 -36.22 15.52
N PRO A 196 30.13 -36.59 16.50
CA PRO A 196 30.52 -35.69 17.57
C PRO A 196 31.35 -34.52 17.01
N LEU A 197 30.89 -33.30 17.30
CA LEU A 197 31.64 -32.08 17.05
C LEU A 197 32.93 -32.09 17.90
N PRO A 198 34.11 -31.82 17.32
CA PRO A 198 35.34 -31.75 18.08
C PRO A 198 35.43 -30.46 18.90
N GLY A 199 35.45 -30.61 20.22
CA GLY A 199 36.29 -29.86 21.15
C GLY A 199 36.14 -28.33 21.18
N PHE A 200 35.15 -27.83 21.93
CA PHE A 200 35.31 -26.54 22.60
C PHE A 200 35.98 -26.77 23.96
N VAL A 201 37.23 -26.34 24.02
CA VAL A 201 38.08 -26.30 25.20
C VAL A 201 37.42 -25.39 26.26
N THR A 202 37.23 -25.97 27.44
CA THR A 202 36.98 -25.29 28.71
C THR A 202 38.19 -24.49 29.17
N ASP A 203 37.91 -23.56 30.09
CA ASP A 203 38.82 -22.76 30.92
C ASP A 203 39.33 -21.43 30.33
N GLU A 204 38.54 -20.37 30.53
CA GLU A 204 39.12 -19.10 30.96
C GLU A 204 38.30 -18.50 32.12
N GLU A 205 38.98 -18.47 33.26
CA GLU A 205 38.60 -17.99 34.58
C GLU A 205 38.22 -16.49 34.55
N PRO A 206 37.05 -16.07 35.07
CA PRO A 206 36.73 -14.65 35.17
C PRO A 206 37.58 -13.99 36.27
N PRO A 207 38.35 -12.92 35.97
CA PRO A 207 39.04 -12.19 37.02
C PRO A 207 38.05 -11.45 37.92
N THR A 208 38.23 -11.69 39.21
CA THR A 208 37.68 -11.01 40.38
C THR A 208 37.52 -9.48 40.19
N PRO A 209 36.41 -8.88 40.67
CA PRO A 209 36.21 -7.43 40.62
C PRO A 209 37.14 -6.71 41.60
N ALA A 210 38.07 -5.93 41.05
CA ALA A 210 38.89 -4.99 41.82
C ALA A 210 38.06 -3.77 42.24
N MET A 211 38.39 -3.28 43.42
CA MET A 211 37.64 -2.34 44.23
C MET A 211 37.51 -0.94 43.63
N ALA A 212 36.31 -0.38 43.85
CA ALA A 212 36.03 1.00 44.24
C ALA A 212 37.10 2.06 43.92
N THR A 213 36.81 2.85 42.88
CA THR A 213 37.19 4.26 42.84
C THR A 213 35.90 5.07 42.83
N GLU A 214 35.62 5.78 43.92
CA GLU A 214 34.54 6.77 43.97
C GLU A 214 34.79 7.83 42.88
N PRO A 215 33.88 8.02 41.92
CA PRO A 215 34.01 9.11 40.96
C PRO A 215 33.75 10.43 41.70
N THR A 216 34.76 11.30 41.62
CA THR A 216 34.68 12.71 42.01
C THR A 216 33.47 13.35 41.34
N PRO A 217 32.65 14.17 42.03
CA PRO A 217 31.56 14.92 41.41
C PRO A 217 32.17 16.02 40.53
N GLU A 218 32.51 15.66 39.30
CA GLU A 218 32.90 16.58 38.25
C GLU A 218 31.64 17.35 37.83
N ALA A 219 31.73 18.68 37.92
CA ALA A 219 30.64 19.59 37.60
C ALA A 219 30.08 19.28 36.20
N PRO A 220 28.76 19.46 35.96
CA PRO A 220 28.15 19.20 34.66
C PRO A 220 28.79 20.12 33.63
N ALA A 221 29.75 19.58 32.87
CA ALA A 221 30.23 20.19 31.65
C ALA A 221 29.00 20.36 30.75
N VAL A 222 28.69 21.61 30.43
CA VAL A 222 27.73 21.98 29.40
C VAL A 222 28.22 21.33 28.11
N VAL A 223 27.68 20.15 27.81
CA VAL A 223 27.88 19.49 26.52
C VAL A 223 27.15 20.37 25.52
N GLU A 224 27.88 21.29 24.90
CA GLU A 224 27.42 22.04 23.74
C GLU A 224 26.83 21.01 22.76
N ALA A 225 25.55 21.17 22.46
CA ALA A 225 24.82 20.29 21.56
C ALA A 225 25.63 20.16 20.26
N PRO A 226 25.92 18.92 19.78
CA PRO A 226 26.67 18.73 18.57
C PRO A 226 25.96 19.47 17.43
N ASP A 227 26.69 20.44 16.87
CA ASP A 227 26.28 21.28 15.75
C ASP A 227 25.84 20.36 14.61
N SER A 228 24.52 20.31 14.39
CA SER A 228 23.95 19.41 13.38
C SER A 228 24.47 19.86 12.02
N PRO A 229 25.07 18.97 11.21
CA PRO A 229 25.69 19.36 9.96
C PRO A 229 24.68 20.10 9.07
N PRO A 230 25.08 21.21 8.44
CA PRO A 230 24.17 21.99 7.61
C PRO A 230 23.65 21.10 6.48
N MET A 231 22.35 20.80 6.49
CA MET A 231 21.72 20.06 5.41
C MET A 231 21.87 20.86 4.11
N ASN A 232 22.52 20.28 3.11
CA ASN A 232 22.77 20.91 1.82
C ASN A 232 21.44 21.30 1.17
N LYS A 233 21.27 22.60 0.91
CA LYS A 233 20.07 23.21 0.30
C LYS A 233 19.71 22.61 -1.07
N GLU A 234 20.65 21.94 -1.72
CA GLU A 234 20.48 21.24 -3.01
C GLU A 234 19.66 19.94 -2.87
N GLU A 235 19.65 19.31 -1.70
CA GLU A 235 18.86 18.10 -1.45
C GLU A 235 17.34 18.39 -1.37
N MET A 236 16.95 19.66 -1.17
CA MET A 236 15.54 20.09 -1.10
C MET A 236 14.83 20.19 -2.45
N ALA A 237 15.53 20.05 -3.58
CA ALA A 237 14.92 20.14 -4.91
C ALA A 237 14.72 18.78 -5.60
N ALA A 238 15.09 17.67 -4.95
CA ALA A 238 14.82 16.34 -5.48
C ALA A 238 13.33 16.03 -5.32
N GLY A 239 12.62 15.87 -6.45
CA GLY A 239 11.22 15.45 -6.44
C GLY A 239 11.04 14.06 -5.83
N LEU A 240 9.78 13.69 -5.56
CA LEU A 240 9.44 12.36 -5.06
C LEU A 240 9.97 11.26 -6.01
N THR A 241 10.61 10.26 -5.45
CA THR A 241 11.17 9.10 -6.17
C THR A 241 10.75 7.79 -5.51
N ILE A 242 10.67 6.72 -6.30
CA ILE A 242 10.45 5.35 -5.80
C ILE A 242 11.77 4.60 -5.97
N ASP A 243 12.47 4.37 -4.86
CA ASP A 243 13.80 3.75 -4.86
C ASP A 243 13.71 2.22 -5.03
N ALA A 244 12.68 1.62 -4.43
CA ALA A 244 12.41 0.19 -4.56
C ALA A 244 10.91 -0.10 -4.51
N VAL A 245 10.46 -1.05 -5.35
CA VAL A 245 9.11 -1.61 -5.29
C VAL A 245 9.15 -3.13 -5.33
N ARG A 246 8.43 -3.80 -4.42
CA ARG A 246 8.40 -5.27 -4.31
C ARG A 246 7.02 -5.78 -3.93
N LEU A 247 6.69 -6.96 -4.42
CA LEU A 247 5.53 -7.72 -3.96
C LEU A 247 5.96 -8.64 -2.82
N CYS A 248 5.27 -8.57 -1.69
CA CYS A 248 5.69 -9.15 -0.43
C CYS A 248 4.56 -9.96 0.23
N ARG A 249 4.95 -10.96 1.01
CA ARG A 249 4.09 -11.71 1.93
C ARG A 249 3.97 -11.00 3.27
N LYS A 250 5.06 -10.37 3.71
CA LYS A 250 5.19 -9.70 5.01
C LYS A 250 6.15 -8.52 4.88
N ILE A 251 5.85 -7.42 5.56
CA ILE A 251 6.74 -6.26 5.68
C ILE A 251 7.07 -6.12 7.17
N LEU A 252 8.36 -6.19 7.51
CA LEU A 252 8.84 -6.08 8.88
C LEU A 252 9.19 -4.63 9.20
N ASP A 253 10.05 -4.02 8.38
CA ASP A 253 10.53 -2.64 8.54
C ASP A 253 11.12 -2.13 7.21
N PHE A 254 11.72 -0.94 7.20
CA PHE A 254 12.46 -0.40 6.07
C PHE A 254 13.60 -1.34 5.64
N GLY A 255 13.68 -1.67 4.35
CA GLY A 255 14.62 -2.63 3.79
C GLY A 255 14.43 -4.08 4.24
N SER A 256 13.43 -4.39 5.09
CA SER A 256 13.23 -5.70 5.69
C SER A 256 11.83 -6.25 5.42
N TYR A 257 11.74 -7.18 4.48
CA TYR A 257 10.49 -7.77 4.02
C TYR A 257 10.68 -9.20 3.51
N GLU A 258 9.60 -9.96 3.48
CA GLU A 258 9.55 -11.30 2.89
C GLU A 258 8.93 -11.23 1.50
N PRO A 259 9.71 -11.33 0.40
CA PRO A 259 9.19 -11.20 -0.95
C PRO A 259 8.29 -12.38 -1.34
N LEU A 260 7.33 -12.11 -2.22
CA LEU A 260 6.52 -13.14 -2.86
C LEU A 260 7.32 -13.79 -4.00
N LYS A 261 7.68 -15.08 -3.85
CA LYS A 261 8.64 -15.79 -4.73
C LYS A 261 8.32 -15.71 -6.22
N ASP A 262 7.07 -15.96 -6.61
CA ASP A 262 6.72 -16.20 -8.01
C ASP A 262 6.01 -15.02 -8.69
N ARG A 263 5.92 -13.86 -8.00
CA ARG A 263 5.11 -12.70 -8.44
C ARG A 263 3.69 -13.09 -8.89
N THR A 264 3.19 -14.20 -8.35
CA THR A 264 1.92 -14.80 -8.74
C THR A 264 0.87 -14.37 -7.74
N LEU A 265 -0.14 -13.68 -8.21
CA LEU A 265 -1.29 -13.27 -7.42
C LEU A 265 -2.44 -14.24 -7.66
N ARG A 266 -3.28 -14.44 -6.64
CA ARG A 266 -4.51 -15.22 -6.75
C ARG A 266 -5.70 -14.30 -6.45
N PRO A 267 -6.75 -14.31 -7.28
CA PRO A 267 -7.99 -13.64 -6.94
C PRO A 267 -8.52 -14.08 -5.56
N GLY A 268 -9.14 -13.14 -4.84
CA GLY A 268 -9.64 -13.34 -3.47
C GLY A 268 -8.56 -13.42 -2.38
N ARG A 269 -7.27 -13.41 -2.74
CA ARG A 269 -6.15 -13.40 -1.79
C ARG A 269 -5.49 -12.03 -1.74
N SER A 270 -5.15 -11.62 -0.52
CA SER A 270 -4.42 -10.38 -0.29
C SER A 270 -2.91 -10.59 -0.46
N ALA A 271 -2.23 -9.60 -1.03
CA ALA A 271 -0.78 -9.47 -1.06
C ALA A 271 -0.36 -8.06 -0.61
N LEU A 272 0.92 -7.87 -0.26
CA LEU A 272 1.45 -6.56 0.12
C LEU A 272 2.34 -6.01 -0.99
N VAL A 273 2.15 -4.74 -1.36
CA VAL A 273 3.07 -3.99 -2.20
C VAL A 273 3.93 -3.13 -1.27
N TYR A 274 5.22 -3.41 -1.24
CA TYR A 274 6.23 -2.66 -0.51
C TYR A 274 6.87 -1.62 -1.43
N CYS A 275 6.98 -0.37 -0.96
CA CYS A 275 7.52 0.75 -1.72
C CYS A 275 8.42 1.62 -0.84
N GLU A 276 9.70 1.73 -1.19
CA GLU A 276 10.64 2.70 -0.58
C GLU A 276 10.56 4.03 -1.32
N LEU A 277 10.48 5.13 -0.57
CA LEU A 277 10.29 6.48 -1.08
C LEU A 277 11.48 7.38 -0.74
N GLY A 278 11.96 8.10 -1.75
CA GLY A 278 12.94 9.17 -1.62
C GLY A 278 12.33 10.54 -1.92
N GLY A 279 12.88 11.61 -1.34
CA GLY A 279 12.45 12.98 -1.65
C GLY A 279 11.07 13.38 -1.11
N LEU A 280 10.58 12.72 -0.05
CA LEU A 280 9.30 13.06 0.57
C LEU A 280 9.38 14.37 1.39
N GLU A 281 8.45 15.30 1.18
CA GLU A 281 8.41 16.57 1.91
C GLU A 281 7.70 16.42 3.26
N TYR A 282 8.40 16.80 4.34
CA TYR A 282 7.83 16.88 5.69
C TYR A 282 7.56 18.33 6.08
N ARG A 283 6.32 18.61 6.50
CA ARG A 283 5.94 19.90 7.08
C ARG A 283 5.94 19.85 8.60
N PRO A 284 6.46 20.90 9.27
CA PRO A 284 6.32 21.01 10.72
C PRO A 284 4.84 21.25 11.09
N GLU A 285 4.32 20.48 12.04
CA GLU A 285 2.98 20.60 12.61
C GLU A 285 3.10 20.46 14.13
N GLY A 286 3.27 21.60 14.82
CA GLY A 286 3.61 21.62 16.25
C GLY A 286 5.04 21.13 16.50
N ASP A 287 5.18 20.16 17.41
CA ASP A 287 6.47 19.54 17.76
C ASP A 287 6.81 18.32 16.87
N GLU A 288 5.99 18.04 15.86
CA GLU A 288 6.16 16.91 14.95
C GLU A 288 6.38 17.37 13.51
N PHE A 289 7.00 16.50 12.72
CA PHE A 289 7.06 16.58 11.28
C PHE A 289 6.03 15.61 10.69
N VAL A 290 5.22 16.11 9.77
CA VAL A 290 4.14 15.36 9.12
C VAL A 290 4.37 15.28 7.63
N ALA A 291 4.28 14.08 7.08
CA ALA A 291 4.26 13.82 5.65
C ALA A 291 3.00 13.02 5.28
N LYS A 292 2.43 13.30 4.11
CA LYS A 292 1.20 12.67 3.63
C LYS A 292 1.44 12.08 2.25
N VAL A 293 1.22 10.78 2.12
CA VAL A 293 1.41 10.05 0.87
C VAL A 293 0.08 9.48 0.43
N ALA A 294 -0.33 9.78 -0.79
CA ALA A 294 -1.44 9.12 -1.46
C ALA A 294 -0.89 8.03 -2.39
N THR A 295 -1.43 6.82 -2.26
CA THR A 295 -1.03 5.65 -3.04
C THR A 295 -2.18 5.20 -3.91
N ARG A 296 -1.87 4.83 -5.16
CA ARG A 296 -2.82 4.20 -6.08
C ARG A 296 -2.14 3.02 -6.75
N VAL A 297 -2.79 1.86 -6.71
CA VAL A 297 -2.32 0.63 -7.34
C VAL A 297 -3.32 0.21 -8.39
N GLU A 298 -2.85 -0.01 -9.61
CA GLU A 298 -3.66 -0.46 -10.74
C GLU A 298 -3.16 -1.81 -11.24
N LEU A 299 -4.09 -2.64 -11.71
CA LEU A 299 -3.78 -3.85 -12.46
C LEU A 299 -4.14 -3.62 -13.93
N VAL A 300 -3.15 -3.73 -14.80
CA VAL A 300 -3.26 -3.38 -16.22
C VAL A 300 -2.92 -4.57 -17.10
N ARG A 301 -3.69 -4.81 -18.16
CA ARG A 301 -3.38 -5.81 -19.19
C ARG A 301 -2.24 -5.31 -20.09
N PRO A 302 -1.20 -6.11 -20.35
CA PRO A 302 -0.06 -5.68 -21.16
C PRO A 302 -0.40 -5.54 -22.65
N ALA A 303 -1.43 -6.25 -23.14
CA ALA A 303 -1.79 -6.27 -24.55
C ALA A 303 -2.34 -4.93 -25.07
N ASP A 304 -3.14 -4.25 -24.25
CA ASP A 304 -3.89 -3.04 -24.62
C ASP A 304 -3.68 -1.87 -23.63
N GLY A 305 -3.02 -2.12 -22.49
CA GLY A 305 -2.91 -1.15 -21.42
C GLY A 305 -4.23 -0.90 -20.68
N GLU A 306 -5.23 -1.78 -20.83
CA GLU A 306 -6.53 -1.65 -20.18
C GLU A 306 -6.40 -1.90 -18.68
N LYS A 307 -6.90 -0.95 -17.87
CA LYS A 307 -7.00 -1.08 -16.42
C LYS A 307 -8.17 -1.98 -16.05
N VAL A 308 -7.87 -3.11 -15.40
CA VAL A 308 -8.87 -4.12 -14.99
C VAL A 308 -9.29 -3.95 -13.53
N TRP A 309 -8.41 -3.41 -12.70
CA TRP A 309 -8.66 -3.22 -11.28
C TRP A 309 -7.83 -2.06 -10.72
N GLU A 310 -8.30 -1.44 -9.64
CA GLU A 310 -7.63 -0.35 -8.95
C GLU A 310 -7.97 -0.35 -7.46
N VAL A 311 -7.00 0.04 -6.64
CA VAL A 311 -7.21 0.46 -5.25
C VAL A 311 -6.44 1.75 -4.99
N ALA A 312 -7.01 2.63 -4.18
CA ALA A 312 -6.35 3.85 -3.71
C ALA A 312 -6.39 3.88 -2.18
N ASP A 313 -5.32 4.40 -1.58
CA ASP A 313 -5.16 4.55 -0.14
C ASP A 313 -4.35 5.81 0.17
N SER A 314 -4.33 6.23 1.42
CA SER A 314 -3.50 7.34 1.88
C SER A 314 -2.91 7.05 3.25
N ALA A 315 -1.66 7.42 3.45
CA ALA A 315 -0.96 7.23 4.71
C ALA A 315 -0.35 8.55 5.20
N VAL A 316 -0.26 8.68 6.52
CA VAL A 316 0.29 9.86 7.20
C VAL A 316 1.43 9.40 8.11
N ASP A 317 2.62 9.95 7.89
CA ASP A 317 3.76 9.79 8.81
C ASP A 317 3.80 10.97 9.77
N ARG A 318 3.89 10.69 11.06
CA ARG A 318 4.08 11.71 12.11
C ARG A 318 5.28 11.31 12.95
N ARG A 319 6.31 12.15 12.99
CA ARG A 319 7.56 11.86 13.69
C ARG A 319 8.14 13.13 14.32
N PRO A 320 8.81 13.04 15.49
CA PRO A 320 9.52 14.18 16.08
C PRO A 320 10.69 14.69 15.23
N ALA A 321 11.21 13.86 14.31
CA ALA A 321 12.31 14.21 13.41
C ALA A 321 12.03 13.74 11.98
N ARG A 322 12.55 14.48 11.00
CA ARG A 322 12.51 14.10 9.58
C ARG A 322 13.28 12.82 9.36
N ARG A 323 12.72 11.93 8.53
CA ARG A 323 13.29 10.62 8.24
C ARG A 323 13.59 10.47 6.76
N ARG A 324 14.63 9.71 6.42
CA ARG A 324 15.02 9.40 5.04
C ARG A 324 14.63 7.98 4.61
N ASP A 325 14.54 7.07 5.57
CA ASP A 325 14.09 5.68 5.41
C ASP A 325 12.55 5.58 5.42
N VAL A 326 11.91 6.17 4.41
CA VAL A 326 10.43 6.13 4.30
C VAL A 326 10.01 4.97 3.40
N TYR A 327 9.03 4.20 3.85
CA TYR A 327 8.37 3.19 3.03
C TYR A 327 6.87 3.17 3.24
N VAL A 328 6.13 2.72 2.21
CA VAL A 328 4.69 2.50 2.23
C VAL A 328 4.41 1.04 1.93
N GLY A 329 3.55 0.42 2.74
CA GLY A 329 3.02 -0.92 2.50
C GLY A 329 1.56 -0.84 2.12
N THR A 330 1.19 -1.27 0.92
CA THR A 330 -0.21 -1.26 0.45
C THR A 330 -0.73 -2.69 0.33
N MET A 331 -1.85 -2.98 1.00
CA MET A 331 -2.51 -4.27 0.86
C MET A 331 -3.38 -4.28 -0.40
N VAL A 332 -3.12 -5.24 -1.29
CA VAL A 332 -3.87 -5.43 -2.54
C VAL A 332 -4.67 -6.72 -2.46
N THR A 333 -5.98 -6.64 -2.71
CA THR A 333 -6.86 -7.81 -2.77
C THR A 333 -7.60 -7.80 -4.09
N LEU A 334 -7.27 -8.75 -4.97
CA LEU A 334 -7.88 -8.83 -6.29
C LEU A 334 -9.27 -9.46 -6.22
N PRO A 335 -10.29 -8.97 -6.95
CA PRO A 335 -11.59 -9.60 -6.99
C PRO A 335 -11.55 -10.91 -7.79
N ASP A 336 -12.42 -11.86 -7.46
CA ASP A 336 -12.52 -13.17 -8.13
C ASP A 336 -12.87 -13.09 -9.62
N SER A 337 -13.32 -11.93 -10.09
CA SER A 337 -13.63 -11.66 -11.50
C SER A 337 -12.40 -11.43 -12.38
N VAL A 338 -11.21 -11.24 -11.80
CA VAL A 338 -9.98 -11.04 -12.58
C VAL A 338 -9.60 -12.35 -13.27
N ALA A 339 -9.56 -12.32 -14.60
CA ALA A 339 -9.16 -13.47 -15.40
C ALA A 339 -7.69 -13.86 -15.15
N PRO A 340 -7.34 -15.15 -15.22
CA PRO A 340 -5.95 -15.58 -15.13
C PRO A 340 -5.16 -15.11 -16.36
N GLY A 341 -3.86 -14.82 -16.17
CA GLY A 341 -2.98 -14.38 -17.26
C GLY A 341 -1.84 -13.48 -16.79
N GLU A 342 -1.16 -12.85 -17.76
CA GLU A 342 -0.08 -11.89 -17.54
C GLU A 342 -0.62 -10.48 -17.38
N TYR A 343 -0.13 -9.76 -16.37
CA TYR A 343 -0.56 -8.40 -16.02
C TYR A 343 0.63 -7.55 -15.57
N THR A 344 0.43 -6.23 -15.57
CA THR A 344 1.35 -5.27 -14.97
C THR A 344 0.65 -4.58 -13.81
N LEU A 345 1.23 -4.66 -12.61
CA LEU A 345 0.80 -3.90 -11.46
C LEU A 345 1.50 -2.54 -11.47
N ARG A 346 0.74 -1.46 -11.69
CA ARG A 346 1.25 -0.09 -11.69
C ARG A 346 1.03 0.55 -10.32
N LEU A 347 2.09 1.05 -9.73
CA LEU A 347 2.07 1.80 -8.48
C LEU A 347 2.26 3.28 -8.80
N HIS A 348 1.37 4.12 -8.28
CA HIS A 348 1.47 5.57 -8.30
C HIS A 348 1.54 6.08 -6.86
N GLN A 349 2.50 6.95 -6.60
CA GLN A 349 2.70 7.61 -5.32
C GLN A 349 2.65 9.12 -5.53
N ALA A 350 1.94 9.81 -4.65
CA ALA A 350 1.84 11.26 -4.65
C ALA A 350 2.10 11.79 -3.25
N ASP A 351 3.06 12.70 -3.14
CA ASP A 351 3.29 13.47 -1.92
C ASP A 351 2.28 14.63 -1.90
N ALA A 352 1.30 14.55 -1.00
CA ALA A 352 0.26 15.57 -0.89
C ALA A 352 0.80 16.91 -0.33
N THR A 353 2.02 16.91 0.20
CA THR A 353 2.68 18.10 0.76
C THR A 353 3.33 18.92 -0.34
N SER A 354 4.14 18.28 -1.20
CA SER A 354 4.86 18.93 -2.30
C SER A 354 4.08 18.95 -3.61
N GLY A 355 3.11 18.05 -3.78
CA GLY A 355 2.45 17.77 -5.05
C GLY A 355 3.29 16.92 -6.02
N SER A 356 4.47 16.45 -5.59
CA SER A 356 5.32 15.59 -6.41
C SER A 356 4.73 14.19 -6.55
N THR A 357 4.95 13.57 -7.71
CA THR A 357 4.45 12.22 -8.00
C THR A 357 5.56 11.32 -8.53
N ALA A 358 5.43 10.02 -8.30
CA ALA A 358 6.31 8.99 -8.81
C ALA A 358 5.50 7.75 -9.17
N SER A 359 5.97 6.96 -10.13
CA SER A 359 5.32 5.70 -10.51
C SER A 359 6.32 4.58 -10.78
N ALA A 360 5.90 3.35 -10.52
CA ALA A 360 6.68 2.15 -10.76
C ALA A 360 5.78 1.00 -11.24
N GLU A 361 6.36 0.03 -11.95
CA GLU A 361 5.61 -1.11 -12.51
C GLU A 361 6.22 -2.45 -12.08
N ILE A 362 5.37 -3.44 -11.82
CA ILE A 362 5.77 -4.81 -11.48
C ILE A 362 5.01 -5.79 -12.40
N PRO A 363 5.70 -6.58 -13.23
CA PRO A 363 5.04 -7.66 -13.95
C PRO A 363 4.60 -8.75 -12.98
N VAL A 364 3.36 -9.21 -13.12
CA VAL A 364 2.72 -10.23 -12.27
C VAL A 364 1.89 -11.20 -13.10
N THR A 365 1.74 -12.42 -12.61
CA THR A 365 0.86 -13.43 -13.21
C THR A 365 -0.32 -13.67 -12.29
N ILE A 366 -1.54 -13.69 -12.82
CA ILE A 366 -2.76 -14.05 -12.08
C ILE A 366 -3.02 -15.55 -12.28
N ALA A 367 -2.94 -16.32 -11.19
CA ALA A 367 -3.24 -17.75 -11.17
C ALA A 367 -4.67 -18.03 -10.68
N ARG A 368 -5.21 -19.19 -11.07
CA ARG A 368 -6.50 -19.70 -10.57
C ARG A 368 -6.42 -20.28 -9.17
#